data_AF-A0A1Q9UMW8-F1
#
_entry.id   AF-A0A1Q9UMW8-F1
#
_cell.length_a   1.000
_cell.length_b   1.000
_cell.length_c   1.000
_cell.angle_alpha   90.00
_cell.angle_beta   90.00
_cell.angle_gamma   90.00
#
_symmetry.space_group_name_H-M   'P 1'
#
loop_
_entity.id
_entity.type
_entity.pdbx_description
1 polymer ?
#
loop_
_entity_poly.entity_id
_entity_poly.type
_entity_poly.pdbx_seq_one_letter_code
_entity_poly.pdbx_strand_id
1 'polypeptide(L)'
;MNDNGADSNRNGNSSNGSSGDPAGSGPAGRDDSVVEDSVVGDELRRLFHGHEFGAATSAVPVLDTATIVAGARRRRRRRTAVTAAAGAVAVVGVLSAGVALSGVSGMEGGRGDREVIAADRSDTPTGPGPTGSGPADPTSAPSDGADAPSDADSPSPDGDDPTDVDAPDAPGSRPTAPSTPTSGDSPAPSSPDESFETEPFDLPGPAALGPVGKSPLSLGMTYAEAVETGTVDEGSGPPAAGQCSTFAVSDPAISRVAIRGGHGIVRFQAASAQTPEGIAVGSPRESLHQVYGSSLESSGENTRIKRNPDSSSRYVFTLDGDRVGAWRLTVLDTAAAC
;
A
#
# COMPACT_ATOMS: atom_id res chain seq x y z
N MET A 1 -11.03 -42.10 23.07
CA MET A 1 -9.71 -42.76 23.06
C MET A 1 -9.25 -42.86 21.63
N ASN A 2 -8.12 -42.25 21.28
CA ASN A 2 -7.19 -42.67 20.23
C ASN A 2 -5.96 -41.78 20.39
N ASP A 3 -5.00 -42.32 21.13
CA ASP A 3 -3.60 -41.93 21.22
C ASP A 3 -2.84 -42.28 19.93
N ASN A 4 -1.63 -41.74 19.80
CA ASN A 4 -0.56 -41.98 18.80
C ASN A 4 -0.36 -40.81 17.82
N GLY A 5 0.82 -40.24 17.64
CA GLY A 5 2.14 -40.60 18.14
C GLY A 5 3.12 -39.48 17.75
N ALA A 6 4.06 -39.21 18.65
CA ALA A 6 5.17 -38.32 18.44
C ALA A 6 6.24 -39.01 17.60
N ASP A 7 6.82 -38.32 16.62
CA ASP A 7 8.12 -38.69 16.09
C ASP A 7 9.04 -37.48 16.00
N SER A 8 10.18 -37.65 16.67
CA SER A 8 11.29 -36.74 16.82
C SER A 8 12.18 -36.82 15.58
N ASN A 9 12.70 -35.70 15.08
CA ASN A 9 13.90 -35.76 14.25
C ASN A 9 14.94 -34.71 14.66
N ARG A 10 15.93 -35.19 15.41
CA ARG A 10 17.21 -34.55 15.71
C ARG A 10 18.17 -34.85 14.56
N ASN A 11 18.77 -33.81 14.00
CA ASN A 11 20.04 -33.92 13.28
C ASN A 11 20.74 -32.57 13.47
N GLY A 12 22.00 -32.44 13.87
CA GLY A 12 23.12 -33.37 13.78
C GLY A 12 24.33 -32.53 13.41
N ASN A 13 25.09 -32.16 14.43
CA ASN A 13 26.33 -31.39 14.45
C ASN A 13 27.37 -31.83 13.40
N SER A 14 28.10 -30.90 12.78
CA SER A 14 29.42 -31.17 12.18
C SER A 14 30.29 -29.91 12.10
N SER A 15 31.34 -29.98 12.90
CA SER A 15 32.50 -29.11 13.03
C SER A 15 33.64 -29.51 12.07
N ASN A 16 34.43 -28.54 11.61
CA ASN A 16 35.85 -28.64 11.19
C ASN A 16 36.33 -27.19 11.01
N GLY A 17 37.43 -26.67 11.61
CA GLY A 17 38.84 -27.11 11.58
C GLY A 17 39.61 -26.08 10.73
N SER A 18 40.23 -25.04 11.30
CA SER A 18 41.63 -24.92 11.82
C SER A 18 42.74 -25.07 10.77
N SER A 19 43.45 -23.94 10.52
CA SER A 19 44.84 -23.73 9.99
C SER A 19 44.84 -22.44 9.16
N GLY A 20 45.74 -21.46 9.21
CA GLY A 20 47.04 -21.21 9.84
C GLY A 20 47.65 -19.99 9.09
N ASP A 21 48.35 -19.11 9.81
CA ASP A 21 49.13 -17.89 9.43
C ASP A 21 50.02 -18.02 8.15
N PRO A 22 50.53 -16.93 7.47
CA PRO A 22 51.27 -15.83 8.11
C PRO A 22 51.31 -14.41 7.47
N ALA A 23 51.92 -13.51 8.25
CA ALA A 23 52.39 -12.14 8.06
C ALA A 23 52.72 -11.63 6.63
N GLY A 24 52.39 -10.35 6.40
CA GLY A 24 52.86 -9.58 5.24
C GLY A 24 52.66 -8.07 5.39
N SER A 25 53.74 -7.37 5.75
CA SER A 25 54.17 -6.00 5.43
C SER A 25 53.17 -4.96 4.88
N GLY A 26 53.09 -3.79 5.54
CA GLY A 26 52.42 -2.58 5.05
C GLY A 26 53.06 -1.94 3.81
N PRO A 27 52.45 -0.89 3.25
CA PRO A 27 53.01 0.45 3.47
C PRO A 27 52.02 1.62 3.56
N ALA A 28 52.49 2.66 4.24
CA ALA A 28 52.36 4.10 4.00
C ALA A 28 51.05 4.68 3.41
N GLY A 29 50.47 5.61 4.18
CA GLY A 29 49.28 6.36 3.86
C GLY A 29 49.36 7.25 2.61
N ARG A 30 48.17 7.53 2.09
CA ARG A 30 47.85 8.66 1.22
C ARG A 30 46.53 9.27 1.69
N ASP A 31 46.62 10.51 2.13
CA ASP A 31 45.50 11.41 2.38
C ASP A 31 44.89 11.82 1.03
N ASP A 32 43.88 11.08 0.55
CA ASP A 32 43.14 11.40 -0.69
C ASP A 32 41.71 11.94 -0.44
N SER A 33 41.38 12.33 0.80
CA SER A 33 40.02 12.71 1.19
C SER A 33 39.66 14.20 1.07
N VAL A 34 40.36 15.00 0.25
CA VAL A 34 40.13 16.47 0.15
C VAL A 34 39.64 16.93 -1.23
N VAL A 35 39.57 16.05 -2.24
CA VAL A 35 39.23 16.48 -3.61
C VAL A 35 37.73 16.40 -3.93
N GLU A 36 36.95 15.58 -3.24
CA GLU A 36 35.54 15.35 -3.62
C GLU A 36 34.58 16.49 -3.22
N ASP A 37 34.84 17.21 -2.12
CA ASP A 37 33.99 18.33 -1.67
C ASP A 37 34.04 19.54 -2.62
N SER A 38 35.13 19.71 -3.38
CA SER A 38 35.30 20.86 -4.27
C SER A 38 34.51 20.69 -5.57
N VAL A 39 34.37 19.46 -6.07
CA VAL A 39 33.63 19.16 -7.31
C VAL A 39 32.13 19.36 -7.12
N VAL A 40 31.60 18.92 -5.97
CA VAL A 40 30.17 19.07 -5.64
C VAL A 40 29.80 20.54 -5.43
N GLY A 41 30.69 21.34 -4.82
CA GLY A 41 30.48 22.77 -4.60
C GLY A 41 30.35 23.57 -5.91
N ASP A 42 31.19 23.27 -6.89
CA ASP A 42 31.19 23.96 -8.19
C ASP A 42 30.00 23.53 -9.07
N GLU A 43 29.56 22.28 -8.98
CA GLU A 43 28.40 21.77 -9.72
C GLU A 43 27.07 22.34 -9.18
N LEU A 44 26.95 22.49 -7.86
CA LEU A 44 25.82 23.18 -7.24
C LEU A 44 25.81 24.67 -7.62
N ARG A 45 26.97 25.34 -7.56
CA ARG A 45 27.07 26.76 -7.92
C ARG A 45 26.74 26.99 -9.41
N ARG A 46 27.06 26.04 -10.30
CA ARG A 46 26.67 26.05 -11.71
C ARG A 46 25.16 25.85 -11.92
N LEU A 47 24.52 24.94 -11.17
CA LEU A 47 23.07 24.70 -11.24
C LEU A 47 22.24 25.91 -10.79
N PHE A 48 22.72 26.68 -9.81
CA PHE A 48 22.01 27.87 -9.31
C PHE A 48 22.29 29.16 -10.10
N HIS A 49 23.36 29.21 -10.91
CA HIS A 49 23.65 30.35 -11.78
C HIS A 49 23.22 30.17 -13.25
N GLY A 50 22.89 28.95 -13.67
CA GLY A 50 22.59 28.60 -15.07
C GLY A 50 21.13 28.76 -15.53
N HIS A 51 20.20 29.09 -14.64
CA HIS A 51 18.81 29.38 -15.03
C HIS A 51 18.42 30.79 -14.61
N GLU A 52 18.72 31.72 -15.50
CA GLU A 52 17.85 32.87 -15.71
C GLU A 52 16.41 32.36 -15.87
N PHE A 53 15.61 32.54 -14.81
CA PHE A 53 14.17 32.35 -14.81
C PHE A 53 13.59 33.36 -15.80
N GLY A 54 13.61 32.96 -17.08
CA GLY A 54 13.02 33.68 -18.18
C GLY A 54 11.58 33.99 -17.86
N ALA A 55 11.30 35.28 -17.76
CA ALA A 55 10.00 35.86 -17.54
C ALA A 55 9.02 35.43 -18.64
N ALA A 56 8.27 34.36 -18.39
CA ALA A 56 7.01 34.10 -19.03
C ALA A 56 5.93 34.21 -17.95
N THR A 57 5.46 35.44 -17.74
CA THR A 57 4.27 35.76 -16.96
C THR A 57 3.05 35.10 -17.61
N SER A 58 2.66 33.92 -17.15
CA SER A 58 1.27 33.48 -17.22
C SER A 58 0.63 33.71 -15.86
N ALA A 59 -0.50 34.41 -15.88
CA ALA A 59 -1.23 34.92 -14.74
C ALA A 59 -1.48 33.83 -13.67
N VAL A 60 -0.72 33.90 -12.58
CA VAL A 60 -1.01 33.14 -11.36
C VAL A 60 -2.03 33.96 -10.56
N PRO A 61 -3.18 33.40 -10.17
CA PRO A 61 -4.11 34.09 -9.29
C PRO A 61 -3.40 34.40 -7.98
N VAL A 62 -3.49 35.66 -7.55
CA VAL A 62 -2.91 36.16 -6.29
C VAL A 62 -3.58 35.41 -5.14
N LEU A 63 -2.99 34.29 -4.70
CA LEU A 63 -3.40 33.64 -3.47
C LEU A 63 -2.98 34.52 -2.30
N ASP A 64 -3.96 34.91 -1.51
CA ASP A 64 -3.78 35.67 -0.29
C ASP A 64 -2.78 34.96 0.64
N THR A 65 -1.69 35.64 0.96
CA THR A 65 -0.65 35.17 1.88
C THR A 65 -1.22 34.69 3.21
N ALA A 66 -2.37 35.23 3.64
CA ALA A 66 -3.06 34.78 4.84
C ALA A 66 -3.53 33.31 4.74
N THR A 67 -3.96 32.85 3.56
CA THR A 67 -4.44 31.47 3.34
C THR A 67 -3.27 30.48 3.37
N ILE A 68 -2.12 30.87 2.83
CA ILE A 68 -0.89 30.06 2.84
C ILE A 68 -0.35 29.91 4.28
N VAL A 69 -0.32 31.00 5.05
CA VAL A 69 0.13 30.97 6.44
C VAL A 69 -0.85 30.18 7.34
N ALA A 70 -2.15 30.24 7.07
CA ALA A 70 -3.15 29.44 7.78
C ALA A 70 -2.98 27.93 7.55
N GLY A 71 -2.69 27.52 6.30
CA GLY A 71 -2.38 26.12 5.95
C GLY A 71 -1.11 25.61 6.65
N ALA A 72 -0.05 26.41 6.66
CA ALA A 72 1.21 26.06 7.32
C ALA A 72 1.08 25.92 8.85
N ARG A 73 0.30 26.82 9.50
CA ARG A 73 0.11 26.81 10.96
C ARG A 73 -0.67 25.59 11.46
N ARG A 74 -1.61 25.06 10.66
CA ARG A 74 -2.39 23.85 11.00
C ARG A 74 -1.52 22.59 11.02
N ARG A 75 -0.53 22.49 10.12
CA ARG A 75 0.38 21.34 10.05
C ARG A 75 1.33 21.27 11.26
N ARG A 76 1.76 22.42 11.77
CA ARG A 76 2.64 22.51 12.96
C ARG A 76 1.94 22.11 14.26
N ARG A 77 0.66 22.46 14.43
CA ARG A 77 -0.12 22.08 15.64
C ARG A 77 -0.33 20.57 15.78
N ARG A 78 -0.38 19.82 14.66
CA ARG A 78 -0.52 18.35 14.72
C ARG A 78 0.73 17.63 15.23
N ARG A 79 1.92 18.25 15.11
CA ARG A 79 3.18 17.63 15.54
C ARG A 79 3.48 17.79 17.04
N THR A 80 2.82 18.71 17.74
CA THR A 80 3.06 18.96 19.16
C THR A 80 2.13 18.19 20.11
N ALA A 81 1.15 17.43 19.58
CA ALA A 81 0.18 16.70 20.40
C ALA A 81 0.53 15.21 20.62
N VAL A 82 1.64 14.70 20.05
CA VAL A 82 2.00 13.27 20.12
C VAL A 82 3.07 12.97 21.19
N THR A 83 3.61 13.97 21.88
CA THR A 83 4.70 13.82 22.87
C THR A 83 4.32 14.31 24.27
N ALA A 84 3.12 14.00 24.74
CA ALA A 84 2.68 14.36 26.09
C ALA A 84 1.74 13.33 26.72
N ALA A 85 2.14 12.05 26.75
CA ALA A 85 1.41 11.03 27.52
C ALA A 85 2.33 9.87 27.92
N ALA A 86 3.32 10.13 28.79
CA ALA A 86 4.03 9.09 29.52
C ALA A 86 4.47 9.66 30.88
N GLY A 87 3.51 9.78 31.79
CA GLY A 87 3.72 10.22 33.17
C GLY A 87 3.30 9.14 34.16
N ALA A 88 4.31 8.60 34.86
CA ALA A 88 4.35 7.95 36.17
C ALA A 88 3.05 7.53 36.89
N VAL A 89 2.96 6.24 37.28
CA VAL A 89 2.31 5.82 38.53
C VAL A 89 3.22 4.83 39.26
N ALA A 90 3.31 5.07 40.57
CA ALA A 90 4.25 4.52 41.52
C ALA A 90 3.94 3.10 42.03
N VAL A 91 5.02 2.46 42.49
CA VAL A 91 5.22 1.17 43.17
C VAL A 91 4.45 1.05 44.49
N VAL A 92 3.85 -0.12 44.81
CA VAL A 92 3.89 -0.79 46.15
C VAL A 92 3.53 -2.30 46.04
N GLY A 93 4.39 -3.19 46.61
CA GLY A 93 4.02 -4.49 47.23
C GLY A 93 4.39 -5.77 46.43
N VAL A 94 5.59 -6.36 46.51
CA VAL A 94 6.23 -7.18 47.57
C VAL A 94 5.68 -8.63 47.71
N LEU A 95 6.56 -9.60 47.37
CA LEU A 95 6.61 -11.05 47.68
C LEU A 95 5.66 -11.98 46.88
N SER A 96 6.13 -12.94 46.08
CA SER A 96 6.91 -14.10 46.56
C SER A 96 7.35 -15.04 45.42
N ALA A 97 8.58 -15.56 45.58
CA ALA A 97 9.14 -16.86 45.16
C ALA A 97 9.00 -17.34 43.69
N GLY A 98 10.15 -17.54 43.05
CA GLY A 98 10.30 -17.79 41.62
C GLY A 98 10.18 -19.25 41.15
N VAL A 99 10.24 -19.39 39.83
CA VAL A 99 10.87 -20.51 39.11
C VAL A 99 11.53 -19.93 37.86
N ALA A 100 12.77 -20.36 37.61
CA ALA A 100 13.65 -19.93 36.54
C ALA A 100 13.14 -20.36 35.15
N LEU A 101 13.44 -19.55 34.13
CA LEU A 101 14.11 -19.98 32.90
C LEU A 101 14.50 -18.75 32.05
N SER A 102 15.77 -18.77 31.65
CA SER A 102 16.52 -17.89 30.76
C SER A 102 15.72 -17.42 29.54
N GLY A 103 15.86 -16.21 29.02
CA GLY A 103 16.96 -15.26 29.14
C GLY A 103 17.00 -14.48 27.84
N VAL A 104 16.07 -13.53 27.71
CA VAL A 104 16.16 -12.38 26.82
C VAL A 104 16.92 -11.29 27.60
N SER A 105 18.06 -10.87 27.09
CA SER A 105 18.76 -9.63 27.45
C SER A 105 19.87 -9.43 26.43
N GLY A 106 20.16 -8.24 25.93
CA GLY A 106 19.65 -6.92 26.22
C GLY A 106 20.60 -5.92 25.56
N MET A 107 20.20 -4.67 25.45
CA MET A 107 21.15 -3.61 25.74
C MET A 107 20.44 -2.42 26.36
N GLU A 108 20.75 -2.31 27.64
CA GLU A 108 20.40 -1.30 28.61
C GLU A 108 21.29 -0.07 28.37
N GLY A 109 20.71 1.12 28.50
CA GLY A 109 21.48 2.36 28.62
C GLY A 109 21.95 2.55 30.05
N GLY A 110 23.16 3.06 30.23
CA GLY A 110 23.69 3.44 31.55
C GLY A 110 24.58 4.68 31.46
N ARG A 111 24.06 5.80 31.97
CA ARG A 111 24.84 6.97 32.41
C ARG A 111 25.26 6.74 33.87
N GLY A 112 26.55 6.92 34.15
CA GLY A 112 27.11 7.06 35.49
C GLY A 112 28.26 8.07 35.45
N ASP A 113 28.31 8.95 36.45
CA ASP A 113 29.23 10.08 36.59
C ASP A 113 30.63 9.68 37.09
N ARG A 114 31.66 10.31 36.49
CA ARG A 114 32.89 10.91 37.05
C ARG A 114 33.81 10.09 38.00
N GLU A 115 34.99 9.70 37.49
CA GLU A 115 36.31 9.88 38.16
C GLU A 115 37.47 9.80 37.13
N VAL A 116 38.54 10.56 37.35
CA VAL A 116 39.70 10.75 36.45
C VAL A 116 40.81 9.78 36.80
N ILE A 117 41.25 8.90 35.88
CA ILE A 117 42.62 8.33 35.81
C ILE A 117 42.97 8.05 34.33
N ALA A 118 44.20 8.39 33.94
CA ALA A 118 44.82 8.25 32.63
C ALA A 118 45.22 6.81 32.25
N ALA A 119 45.78 6.65 31.03
CA ALA A 119 46.33 5.44 30.40
C ALA A 119 45.25 4.52 29.79
N ASP A 120 45.40 3.80 28.69
CA ASP A 120 46.41 3.53 27.66
C ASP A 120 45.75 2.43 26.79
N ARG A 121 46.13 2.29 25.50
CA ARG A 121 45.82 1.15 24.59
C ARG A 121 44.35 0.95 24.16
N SER A 122 44.04 1.09 22.86
CA SER A 122 44.21 0.14 21.75
C SER A 122 42.97 -0.73 21.52
N ASP A 123 42.75 -1.03 20.23
CA ASP A 123 41.89 -2.09 19.68
C ASP A 123 40.44 -1.70 19.35
N THR A 124 40.26 -1.09 18.17
CA THR A 124 38.98 -1.05 17.45
C THR A 124 38.95 -2.21 16.44
N PRO A 125 37.95 -3.10 16.46
CA PRO A 125 37.84 -4.18 15.49
C PRO A 125 37.30 -3.66 14.14
N THR A 126 38.14 -3.83 13.12
CA THR A 126 37.84 -3.71 11.69
C THR A 126 36.71 -4.64 11.28
N GLY A 127 35.61 -4.09 10.74
CA GLY A 127 34.54 -4.86 10.10
C GLY A 127 34.97 -5.35 8.69
N PRO A 128 34.56 -6.56 8.27
CA PRO A 128 34.96 -7.13 6.98
C PRO A 128 34.29 -6.41 5.81
N GLY A 129 35.12 -5.94 4.87
CA GLY A 129 34.70 -5.34 3.61
C GLY A 129 34.13 -6.35 2.59
N PRO A 130 33.39 -5.86 1.58
CA PRO A 130 32.85 -6.69 0.50
C PRO A 130 33.97 -7.10 -0.46
N THR A 131 34.16 -8.41 -0.63
CA THR A 131 34.96 -8.97 -1.72
C THR A 131 34.12 -9.03 -2.99
N GLY A 132 34.53 -8.25 -3.99
CA GLY A 132 34.09 -8.40 -5.37
C GLY A 132 34.89 -9.48 -6.09
N SER A 133 34.21 -10.26 -6.94
CA SER A 133 34.70 -11.14 -8.02
C SER A 133 33.44 -11.58 -8.74
N GLY A 134 33.19 -11.47 -10.03
CA GLY A 134 33.89 -11.13 -11.27
C GLY A 134 32.88 -11.50 -12.41
N PRO A 135 33.07 -11.04 -13.66
CA PRO A 135 32.07 -11.19 -14.71
C PRO A 135 32.06 -12.62 -15.27
N ALA A 136 30.87 -13.20 -15.47
CA ALA A 136 30.69 -14.44 -16.22
C ALA A 136 30.26 -14.10 -17.66
N ASP A 137 31.04 -14.59 -18.63
CA ASP A 137 30.77 -14.53 -20.06
C ASP A 137 29.43 -15.19 -20.44
N PRO A 138 28.58 -14.56 -21.27
CA PRO A 138 27.51 -15.28 -21.95
C PRO A 138 28.07 -15.97 -23.20
N THR A 139 28.23 -17.30 -23.11
CA THR A 139 28.37 -18.16 -24.29
C THR A 139 27.09 -18.09 -25.11
N SER A 140 27.22 -17.58 -26.33
CA SER A 140 26.18 -17.61 -27.36
C SER A 140 26.13 -19.00 -27.99
N ALA A 141 24.96 -19.62 -27.99
CA ALA A 141 24.66 -20.78 -28.84
C ALA A 141 23.58 -20.37 -29.87
N PRO A 142 23.80 -20.60 -31.18
CA PRO A 142 22.75 -20.43 -32.18
C PRO A 142 21.85 -21.67 -32.16
N SER A 143 20.54 -21.46 -32.08
CA SER A 143 19.55 -22.47 -32.43
C SER A 143 18.75 -21.95 -33.61
N ASP A 144 19.27 -22.31 -34.79
CA ASP A 144 18.55 -22.29 -36.05
C ASP A 144 17.38 -23.29 -36.01
N GLY A 145 16.20 -22.81 -36.40
CA GLY A 145 15.44 -23.38 -37.52
C GLY A 145 14.60 -24.64 -37.31
N ALA A 146 13.35 -24.54 -37.77
CA ALA A 146 12.36 -25.60 -38.06
C ALA A 146 11.66 -26.19 -36.82
N ASP A 147 10.33 -26.30 -36.72
CA ASP A 147 9.32 -26.56 -37.75
C ASP A 147 7.97 -25.94 -37.35
N ALA A 148 7.28 -25.35 -38.35
CA ALA A 148 5.82 -25.31 -38.38
C ALA A 148 5.32 -26.71 -38.76
N PRO A 149 4.15 -27.18 -38.28
CA PRO A 149 2.97 -26.96 -39.10
C PRO A 149 1.61 -26.91 -38.35
N SER A 150 0.61 -26.55 -39.14
CA SER A 150 -0.78 -27.02 -39.08
C SER A 150 -1.79 -26.21 -38.28
N ASP A 151 -2.42 -25.29 -39.01
CA ASP A 151 -3.87 -25.16 -39.10
C ASP A 151 -4.61 -26.50 -38.95
N ALA A 152 -5.56 -26.58 -38.02
CA ALA A 152 -6.72 -27.46 -38.12
C ALA A 152 -7.82 -27.07 -37.13
N ASP A 153 -9.00 -26.85 -37.71
CA ASP A 153 -10.34 -27.03 -37.15
C ASP A 153 -10.87 -26.07 -36.07
N SER A 154 -11.45 -24.98 -36.56
CA SER A 154 -12.68 -24.39 -36.01
C SER A 154 -13.90 -25.25 -36.40
N PRO A 155 -14.61 -25.88 -35.46
CA PRO A 155 -16.02 -26.20 -35.65
C PRO A 155 -16.89 -25.02 -35.16
N SER A 156 -17.55 -24.37 -36.12
CA SER A 156 -18.69 -23.49 -35.87
C SER A 156 -19.95 -24.30 -35.52
N PRO A 157 -20.99 -23.64 -34.97
CA PRO A 157 -21.95 -24.23 -34.04
C PRO A 157 -23.23 -24.69 -34.74
N ASP A 158 -23.73 -25.86 -34.37
CA ASP A 158 -25.10 -26.29 -34.61
C ASP A 158 -25.59 -27.02 -33.35
N GLY A 159 -26.69 -26.54 -32.78
CA GLY A 159 -27.22 -27.04 -31.52
C GLY A 159 -28.44 -26.27 -31.08
N ASP A 160 -29.53 -26.51 -31.81
CA ASP A 160 -30.92 -26.31 -31.42
C ASP A 160 -31.17 -26.56 -29.92
N ASP A 161 -31.98 -25.73 -29.26
CA ASP A 161 -33.35 -26.13 -28.90
C ASP A 161 -34.09 -25.02 -28.12
N PRO A 162 -35.31 -24.63 -28.55
CA PRO A 162 -36.20 -23.75 -27.82
C PRO A 162 -37.17 -24.57 -26.94
N THR A 163 -36.90 -24.71 -25.64
CA THR A 163 -37.95 -25.13 -24.70
C THR A 163 -38.64 -23.91 -24.11
N ASP A 164 -39.68 -23.52 -24.84
CA ASP A 164 -40.95 -22.98 -24.33
C ASP A 164 -41.42 -23.84 -23.14
N VAL A 165 -41.46 -23.26 -21.93
CA VAL A 165 -42.12 -23.87 -20.77
C VAL A 165 -42.88 -22.78 -20.01
N ASP A 166 -44.14 -22.64 -20.44
CA ASP A 166 -45.34 -22.62 -19.61
C ASP A 166 -45.33 -21.84 -18.29
N ALA A 167 -46.11 -20.77 -18.31
CA ALA A 167 -46.59 -20.02 -17.17
C ALA A 167 -47.51 -20.85 -16.28
N PRO A 168 -47.53 -20.57 -14.96
CA PRO A 168 -48.77 -20.65 -14.20
C PRO A 168 -49.21 -19.24 -13.81
N ASP A 169 -50.28 -18.81 -14.45
CA ASP A 169 -51.23 -17.81 -13.95
C ASP A 169 -51.67 -18.20 -12.53
N ALA A 170 -51.54 -17.27 -11.57
CA ALA A 170 -52.29 -17.37 -10.32
C ALA A 170 -52.72 -15.99 -9.80
N PRO A 171 -53.93 -15.91 -9.24
CA PRO A 171 -54.71 -14.67 -9.18
C PRO A 171 -54.58 -13.95 -7.84
N GLY A 172 -54.74 -12.62 -7.90
CA GLY A 172 -55.57 -11.87 -6.95
C GLY A 172 -55.14 -11.82 -5.49
N SER A 173 -54.79 -10.62 -5.02
CA SER A 173 -55.57 -9.95 -3.96
C SER A 173 -55.09 -8.51 -3.80
N ARG A 174 -55.98 -7.61 -4.18
CA ARG A 174 -55.90 -6.16 -3.98
C ARG A 174 -56.69 -5.84 -2.70
N PRO A 175 -56.07 -5.39 -1.60
CA PRO A 175 -56.80 -4.79 -0.50
C PRO A 175 -57.08 -3.33 -0.82
N THR A 176 -58.36 -3.04 -0.89
CA THR A 176 -58.98 -1.73 -1.09
C THR A 176 -59.21 -1.07 0.28
N ALA A 177 -59.04 0.26 0.32
CA ALA A 177 -59.61 1.25 1.26
C ALA A 177 -58.94 1.44 2.65
N PRO A 178 -59.17 2.57 3.36
CA PRO A 178 -60.04 3.73 3.06
C PRO A 178 -59.38 5.12 3.14
N SER A 179 -60.08 6.08 2.54
CA SER A 179 -59.88 7.54 2.58
C SER A 179 -60.31 8.19 3.90
N THR A 180 -60.03 9.50 4.00
CA THR A 180 -60.70 10.59 4.77
C THR A 180 -59.94 11.13 6.00
N PRO A 181 -60.31 12.33 6.52
CA PRO A 181 -60.13 13.66 5.91
C PRO A 181 -59.46 14.61 6.93
N THR A 182 -59.09 15.84 6.55
CA THR A 182 -59.40 17.06 7.33
C THR A 182 -58.79 18.28 6.65
N SER A 183 -59.71 19.12 6.19
CA SER A 183 -59.52 20.49 5.78
C SER A 183 -58.97 21.33 6.94
N GLY A 184 -57.88 22.03 6.67
CA GLY A 184 -57.37 23.12 7.51
C GLY A 184 -57.05 24.29 6.59
N ASP A 185 -58.08 25.04 6.23
CA ASP A 185 -58.04 26.28 5.46
C ASP A 185 -57.30 27.34 6.31
N SER A 186 -56.13 27.77 5.84
CA SER A 186 -55.37 28.87 6.45
C SER A 186 -54.88 29.78 5.32
N PRO A 187 -55.50 30.95 5.10
CA PRO A 187 -55.09 31.87 4.06
C PRO A 187 -53.80 32.58 4.49
N ALA A 188 -52.69 32.23 3.84
CA ALA A 188 -51.39 32.84 4.07
C ALA A 188 -50.86 33.52 2.79
N PRO A 189 -50.18 34.66 2.94
CA PRO A 189 -50.09 35.73 1.95
C PRO A 189 -49.19 35.37 0.76
N SER A 190 -49.66 35.72 -0.43
CA SER A 190 -48.92 35.72 -1.68
C SER A 190 -47.67 36.61 -1.57
N SER A 191 -46.53 35.98 -1.32
CA SER A 191 -45.22 36.57 -1.56
C SER A 191 -44.75 36.09 -2.94
N PRO A 192 -44.19 36.97 -3.79
CA PRO A 192 -43.66 36.57 -5.08
C PRO A 192 -42.51 35.59 -4.85
N ASP A 193 -42.75 34.36 -5.28
CA ASP A 193 -41.84 33.23 -5.23
C ASP A 193 -40.77 33.42 -6.31
N GLU A 194 -39.74 34.22 -6.01
CA GLU A 194 -38.47 34.11 -6.72
C GLU A 194 -37.78 32.83 -6.22
N SER A 195 -38.26 31.70 -6.72
CA SER A 195 -37.58 30.41 -6.66
C SER A 195 -36.25 30.52 -7.40
N PHE A 196 -35.22 30.99 -6.70
CA PHE A 196 -33.85 30.76 -7.11
C PHE A 196 -33.60 29.25 -6.96
N GLU A 197 -33.78 28.53 -8.06
CA GLU A 197 -33.36 27.14 -8.24
C GLU A 197 -31.86 27.10 -7.97
N THR A 198 -31.52 26.85 -6.71
CA THR A 198 -30.15 26.74 -6.26
C THR A 198 -29.71 25.38 -6.77
N GLU A 199 -29.22 25.34 -8.01
CA GLU A 199 -28.57 24.17 -8.59
C GLU A 199 -27.61 23.64 -7.52
N PRO A 200 -27.85 22.43 -6.98
CA PRO A 200 -27.05 21.90 -5.91
C PRO A 200 -25.62 21.86 -6.42
N PHE A 201 -24.73 22.61 -5.77
CA PHE A 201 -23.31 22.53 -6.06
C PHE A 201 -22.92 21.06 -5.93
N ASP A 202 -22.66 20.43 -7.08
CA ASP A 202 -22.13 19.07 -7.18
C ASP A 202 -20.74 19.09 -6.57
N LEU A 203 -20.70 18.97 -5.24
CA LEU A 203 -19.47 18.71 -4.54
C LEU A 203 -18.96 17.38 -5.08
N PRO A 204 -17.71 17.32 -5.58
CA PRO A 204 -17.17 16.07 -6.08
C PRO A 204 -17.33 15.03 -4.99
N GLY A 205 -18.09 13.97 -5.30
CA GLY A 205 -18.30 12.86 -4.39
C GLY A 205 -16.97 12.31 -3.90
N PRO A 206 -16.96 11.56 -2.78
CA PRO A 206 -15.74 10.92 -2.32
C PRO A 206 -15.16 10.06 -3.44
N ALA A 207 -13.84 10.11 -3.61
CA ALA A 207 -13.16 9.38 -4.66
C ALA A 207 -13.43 7.87 -4.53
N ALA A 208 -14.11 7.28 -5.50
CA ALA A 208 -14.38 5.86 -5.53
C ALA A 208 -13.24 5.09 -6.24
N LEU A 209 -12.89 3.93 -5.71
CA LEU A 209 -12.00 2.95 -6.34
C LEU A 209 -12.84 1.73 -6.73
N GLY A 210 -13.19 1.68 -8.01
CA GLY A 210 -14.08 0.69 -8.61
C GLY A 210 -13.45 -0.70 -8.76
N PRO A 211 -14.19 -1.68 -9.28
CA PRO A 211 -13.72 -3.07 -9.37
C PRO A 211 -12.54 -3.25 -10.33
N VAL A 212 -12.35 -2.33 -11.28
CA VAL A 212 -11.24 -2.36 -12.25
C VAL A 212 -10.07 -1.45 -11.89
N GLY A 213 -10.22 -0.57 -10.89
CA GLY A 213 -9.24 0.47 -10.57
C GLY A 213 -9.88 1.85 -10.45
N LYS A 214 -9.08 2.90 -10.67
CA LYS A 214 -9.50 4.30 -10.63
C LYS A 214 -8.85 5.05 -11.79
N SER A 215 -9.66 5.57 -12.71
CA SER A 215 -9.18 6.32 -13.86
C SER A 215 -8.17 7.41 -13.46
N PRO A 216 -6.98 7.47 -14.09
CA PRO A 216 -6.60 6.75 -15.32
C PRO A 216 -6.01 5.34 -15.10
N LEU A 217 -5.76 4.92 -13.86
CA LEU A 217 -5.11 3.64 -13.54
C LEU A 217 -6.11 2.48 -13.48
N SER A 218 -5.78 1.37 -14.14
CA SER A 218 -6.58 0.14 -14.13
C SER A 218 -5.73 -1.08 -13.79
N LEU A 219 -6.35 -2.10 -13.20
CA LEU A 219 -5.71 -3.41 -13.04
C LEU A 219 -5.27 -3.94 -14.40
N GLY A 220 -4.11 -4.61 -14.45
CA GLY A 220 -3.50 -5.13 -15.68
C GLY A 220 -2.68 -4.10 -16.47
N MET A 221 -2.81 -2.80 -16.20
CA MET A 221 -2.04 -1.75 -16.88
C MET A 221 -0.54 -1.95 -16.65
N THR A 222 0.26 -1.92 -17.72
CA THR A 222 1.71 -2.12 -17.62
C THR A 222 2.38 -0.97 -16.87
N TYR A 223 3.63 -1.17 -16.42
CA TYR A 223 4.38 -0.10 -15.77
C TYR A 223 4.55 1.14 -16.67
N ALA A 224 4.86 0.94 -17.95
CA ALA A 224 5.07 2.03 -18.90
C ALA A 224 3.80 2.87 -19.09
N GLU A 225 2.66 2.20 -19.31
CA GLU A 225 1.35 2.88 -19.43
C GLU A 225 0.98 3.61 -18.12
N ALA A 226 1.24 2.98 -16.96
CA ALA A 226 0.93 3.58 -15.66
C ALA A 226 1.75 4.85 -15.40
N VAL A 227 3.02 4.86 -15.79
CA VAL A 227 3.90 6.04 -15.76
C VAL A 227 3.43 7.11 -16.74
N GLU A 228 3.03 6.72 -17.96
CA GLU A 228 2.55 7.65 -18.99
C GLU A 228 1.32 8.45 -18.54
N THR A 229 0.49 7.89 -17.64
CA THR A 229 -0.62 8.64 -17.03
C THR A 229 -0.18 9.82 -16.18
N GLY A 230 1.10 9.91 -15.80
CA GLY A 230 1.65 10.92 -14.88
C GLY A 230 1.22 10.73 -13.42
N THR A 231 0.56 9.61 -13.08
CA THR A 231 0.10 9.35 -11.70
C THR A 231 1.03 8.46 -10.88
N VAL A 232 1.79 7.58 -11.54
CA VAL A 232 2.76 6.69 -10.88
C VAL A 232 4.15 7.30 -10.99
N ASP A 233 4.88 7.31 -9.87
CA ASP A 233 6.28 7.77 -9.83
C ASP A 233 7.19 6.82 -10.61
N GLU A 234 8.02 7.36 -11.51
CA GLU A 234 8.98 6.62 -12.32
C GLU A 234 10.00 5.87 -11.46
N GLY A 235 10.34 6.36 -10.27
CA GLY A 235 11.11 5.62 -9.26
C GLY A 235 12.19 4.65 -9.79
N SER A 236 12.09 3.37 -9.41
CA SER A 236 13.08 2.32 -9.66
C SER A 236 13.06 1.71 -11.08
N GLY A 237 12.21 2.20 -11.98
CA GLY A 237 11.94 1.53 -13.26
C GLY A 237 10.97 0.33 -13.14
N PRO A 238 10.68 -0.36 -14.27
CA PRO A 238 9.76 -1.48 -14.31
C PRO A 238 10.28 -2.69 -13.53
N PRO A 239 9.42 -3.44 -12.82
CA PRO A 239 9.81 -4.69 -12.19
C PRO A 239 10.20 -5.75 -13.23
N ALA A 240 11.22 -6.56 -12.91
CA ALA A 240 11.59 -7.72 -13.73
C ALA A 240 10.42 -8.73 -13.83
N ALA A 241 10.39 -9.54 -14.87
CA ALA A 241 9.34 -10.53 -15.10
C ALA A 241 9.12 -11.42 -13.86
N GLY A 242 7.85 -11.51 -13.41
CA GLY A 242 7.47 -12.27 -12.22
C GLY A 242 7.79 -11.60 -10.88
N GLN A 243 8.58 -10.52 -10.84
CA GLN A 243 8.84 -9.76 -9.61
C GLN A 243 7.73 -8.74 -9.34
N CYS A 244 7.51 -8.46 -8.06
CA CYS A 244 6.54 -7.50 -7.57
C CYS A 244 7.22 -6.28 -6.97
N SER A 245 6.86 -5.09 -7.44
CA SER A 245 7.32 -3.81 -6.90
C SER A 245 6.13 -2.92 -6.55
N THR A 246 6.28 -2.11 -5.50
CA THR A 246 5.25 -1.15 -5.08
C THR A 246 5.67 0.27 -5.39
N PHE A 247 4.77 1.04 -5.98
CA PHE A 247 5.02 2.41 -6.40
C PHE A 247 4.05 3.36 -5.68
N ALA A 248 4.53 4.54 -5.35
CA ALA A 248 3.69 5.62 -4.85
C ALA A 248 2.87 6.20 -6.01
N VAL A 249 1.69 6.72 -5.69
CA VAL A 249 0.79 7.38 -6.65
C VAL A 249 0.54 8.80 -6.16
N SER A 250 0.44 9.76 -7.08
CA SER A 250 0.14 11.17 -6.75
C SER A 250 -1.33 11.39 -6.33
N ASP A 251 -2.22 10.46 -6.68
CA ASP A 251 -3.63 10.50 -6.34
C ASP A 251 -3.87 10.29 -4.82
N PRO A 252 -4.49 11.26 -4.11
CA PRO A 252 -4.69 11.16 -2.67
C PRO A 252 -5.67 10.04 -2.24
N ALA A 253 -6.45 9.47 -3.16
CA ALA A 253 -7.34 8.36 -2.90
C ALA A 253 -6.59 7.01 -2.81
N ILE A 254 -5.43 6.91 -3.45
CA ILE A 254 -4.63 5.68 -3.56
C ILE A 254 -3.26 5.94 -2.94
N SER A 255 -2.87 5.15 -1.94
CA SER A 255 -1.55 5.32 -1.32
C SER A 255 -0.43 4.72 -2.18
N ARG A 256 -0.67 3.52 -2.74
CA ARG A 256 0.31 2.75 -3.51
C ARG A 256 -0.38 1.84 -4.51
N VAL A 257 0.32 1.54 -5.59
CA VAL A 257 0.00 0.42 -6.49
C VAL A 257 1.10 -0.64 -6.41
N ALA A 258 0.75 -1.91 -6.58
CA ALA A 258 1.73 -2.97 -6.81
C ALA A 258 1.67 -3.40 -8.27
N ILE A 259 2.83 -3.44 -8.91
CA ILE A 259 3.01 -3.84 -10.30
C ILE A 259 3.86 -5.10 -10.32
N ARG A 260 3.42 -6.09 -11.07
CA ARG A 260 4.17 -7.33 -11.31
C ARG A 260 4.71 -7.35 -12.73
N GLY A 261 6.00 -7.63 -12.90
CA GLY A 261 6.61 -7.68 -14.23
C GLY A 261 5.94 -8.74 -15.10
N GLY A 262 5.49 -8.33 -16.30
CA GLY A 262 4.73 -9.17 -17.23
C GLY A 262 3.21 -9.21 -17.01
N HIS A 263 2.70 -8.66 -15.90
CA HIS A 263 1.25 -8.67 -15.59
C HIS A 263 0.64 -7.28 -15.31
N GLY A 264 1.47 -6.25 -15.15
CA GLY A 264 1.00 -4.89 -14.91
C GLY A 264 0.54 -4.64 -13.46
N ILE A 265 -0.34 -3.66 -13.24
CA ILE A 265 -0.89 -3.33 -11.93
C ILE A 265 -1.77 -4.47 -11.45
N VAL A 266 -1.38 -5.12 -10.35
CA VAL A 266 -2.12 -6.24 -9.77
C VAL A 266 -2.85 -5.86 -8.48
N ARG A 267 -2.53 -4.70 -7.90
CA ARG A 267 -3.09 -4.27 -6.61
C ARG A 267 -3.12 -2.74 -6.47
N PHE A 268 -4.22 -2.24 -5.93
CA PHE A 268 -4.37 -0.86 -5.45
C PHE A 268 -4.56 -0.85 -3.94
N GLN A 269 -3.76 -0.05 -3.23
CA GLN A 269 -3.93 0.18 -1.79
C GLN A 269 -4.67 1.50 -1.58
N ALA A 270 -5.91 1.43 -1.08
CA ALA A 270 -6.70 2.62 -0.80
C ALA A 270 -6.07 3.45 0.34
N ALA A 271 -6.14 4.77 0.21
CA ALA A 271 -5.80 5.73 1.26
C ALA A 271 -7.06 6.42 1.78
N SER A 272 -7.65 7.29 0.97
CA SER A 272 -8.93 7.97 1.25
C SER A 272 -10.07 7.51 0.33
N ALA A 273 -9.79 6.60 -0.61
CA ALA A 273 -10.80 6.05 -1.50
C ALA A 273 -11.88 5.27 -0.74
N GLN A 274 -13.07 5.26 -1.32
CA GLN A 274 -14.18 4.40 -0.93
C GLN A 274 -14.44 3.37 -2.03
N THR A 275 -15.03 2.24 -1.66
CA THR A 275 -15.66 1.35 -2.64
C THR A 275 -16.88 2.04 -3.27
N PRO A 276 -17.38 1.60 -4.44
CA PRO A 276 -18.61 2.13 -5.05
C PRO A 276 -19.81 2.13 -4.10
N GLU A 277 -19.85 1.21 -3.15
CA GLU A 277 -20.89 1.05 -2.15
C GLU A 277 -20.64 1.87 -0.87
N GLY A 278 -19.63 2.74 -0.86
CA GLY A 278 -19.36 3.68 0.24
C GLY A 278 -18.58 3.12 1.43
N ILE A 279 -18.02 1.91 1.33
CA ILE A 279 -17.11 1.38 2.38
C ILE A 279 -15.72 1.99 2.22
N ALA A 280 -15.19 2.54 3.31
CA ALA A 280 -13.89 3.22 3.37
C ALA A 280 -13.10 2.82 4.62
N VAL A 281 -11.86 3.31 4.74
CA VAL A 281 -11.11 3.22 6.01
C VAL A 281 -11.89 3.95 7.11
N GLY A 282 -12.05 3.31 8.26
CA GLY A 282 -12.81 3.79 9.41
C GLY A 282 -14.28 3.36 9.43
N SER A 283 -14.83 2.83 8.33
CA SER A 283 -16.19 2.27 8.30
C SER A 283 -16.33 1.15 9.33
N PRO A 284 -17.47 1.06 10.05
CA PRO A 284 -17.67 -0.01 11.01
C PRO A 284 -17.85 -1.35 10.29
N ARG A 285 -17.43 -2.43 10.95
CA ARG A 285 -17.57 -3.81 10.48
C ARG A 285 -19.04 -4.15 10.16
N GLU A 286 -19.97 -3.59 10.93
CA GLU A 286 -21.40 -3.75 10.69
C GLU A 286 -21.82 -3.17 9.33
N SER A 287 -21.36 -1.97 8.95
CA SER A 287 -21.64 -1.43 7.61
C SER A 287 -21.09 -2.32 6.51
N LEU A 288 -19.89 -2.88 6.69
CA LEU A 288 -19.31 -3.82 5.74
C LEU A 288 -20.18 -5.08 5.59
N HIS A 289 -20.70 -5.64 6.69
CA HIS A 289 -21.67 -6.75 6.65
C HIS A 289 -23.04 -6.35 6.09
N GLN A 290 -23.51 -5.14 6.34
CA GLN A 290 -24.79 -4.66 5.81
C GLN A 290 -24.75 -4.53 4.28
N VAL A 291 -23.65 -3.99 3.75
CA VAL A 291 -23.46 -3.74 2.33
C VAL A 291 -23.22 -5.03 1.56
N TYR A 292 -22.33 -5.90 2.06
CA TYR A 292 -21.92 -7.09 1.31
C TYR A 292 -22.53 -8.40 1.83
N GLY A 293 -23.12 -8.43 3.03
CA GLY A 293 -23.87 -9.58 3.54
C GLY A 293 -23.11 -10.91 3.48
N SER A 294 -23.76 -11.90 2.86
CA SER A 294 -23.23 -13.26 2.66
C SER A 294 -22.13 -13.37 1.60
N SER A 295 -21.91 -12.31 0.81
CA SER A 295 -20.87 -12.32 -0.22
C SER A 295 -19.47 -12.00 0.31
N LEU A 296 -19.34 -11.75 1.62
CA LEU A 296 -18.06 -11.61 2.31
C LEU A 296 -17.54 -12.97 2.74
N GLU A 297 -16.38 -13.32 2.20
CA GLU A 297 -15.60 -14.46 2.65
C GLU A 297 -14.68 -14.03 3.81
N SER A 298 -14.52 -14.90 4.80
CA SER A 298 -13.56 -14.69 5.88
C SER A 298 -12.23 -15.36 5.53
N SER A 299 -11.14 -14.60 5.59
CA SER A 299 -9.78 -15.09 5.29
C SER A 299 -8.87 -14.86 6.50
N GLY A 300 -9.16 -15.59 7.59
CA GLY A 300 -8.56 -15.37 8.90
C GLY A 300 -9.41 -14.44 9.79
N GLU A 301 -8.90 -14.13 10.97
CA GLU A 301 -9.67 -13.43 12.01
C GLU A 301 -10.11 -12.03 11.57
N ASN A 302 -9.17 -11.24 11.06
CA ASN A 302 -9.35 -9.81 10.77
C ASN A 302 -9.42 -9.47 9.27
N THR A 303 -9.53 -10.45 8.39
CA THR A 303 -9.59 -10.20 6.94
C THR A 303 -10.94 -10.61 6.37
N ARG A 304 -11.55 -9.73 5.58
CA ARG A 304 -12.77 -10.02 4.82
C ARG A 304 -12.51 -9.79 3.34
N ILE A 305 -13.08 -10.64 2.49
CA ILE A 305 -12.87 -10.63 1.05
C ILE A 305 -14.23 -10.55 0.36
N LYS A 306 -14.39 -9.60 -0.55
CA LYS A 306 -15.54 -9.51 -1.46
C LYS A 306 -15.04 -9.72 -2.88
N ARG A 307 -15.49 -10.80 -3.54
CA ARG A 307 -15.23 -10.99 -4.97
C ARG A 307 -16.16 -10.10 -5.78
N ASN A 308 -15.62 -9.54 -6.86
CA ASN A 308 -16.39 -8.78 -7.82
C ASN A 308 -16.85 -9.76 -8.92
N PRO A 309 -18.15 -9.93 -9.15
CA PRO A 309 -18.64 -10.95 -10.08
C PRO A 309 -18.28 -10.65 -11.53
N ASP A 310 -18.23 -9.37 -11.90
CA ASP A 310 -18.02 -8.92 -13.27
C ASP A 310 -16.56 -8.59 -13.59
N SER A 311 -15.63 -8.90 -12.68
CA SER A 311 -14.21 -8.64 -12.88
C SER A 311 -13.32 -9.72 -12.26
N SER A 312 -12.10 -9.84 -12.77
CA SER A 312 -11.07 -10.72 -12.21
C SER A 312 -10.44 -10.15 -10.93
N SER A 313 -11.21 -9.43 -10.11
CA SER A 313 -10.71 -8.71 -8.95
C SER A 313 -11.55 -8.94 -7.69
N ARG A 314 -10.98 -8.54 -6.55
CA ARG A 314 -11.64 -8.62 -5.25
C ARG A 314 -11.21 -7.46 -4.36
N TYR A 315 -12.13 -7.03 -3.52
CA TYR A 315 -11.83 -6.17 -2.39
C TYR A 315 -11.38 -7.01 -1.21
N VAL A 316 -10.28 -6.59 -0.58
CA VAL A 316 -9.74 -7.20 0.64
C VAL A 316 -9.72 -6.14 1.71
N PHE A 317 -10.49 -6.35 2.77
CA PHE A 317 -10.62 -5.47 3.92
C PHE A 317 -9.88 -6.07 5.11
N THR A 318 -9.00 -5.29 5.72
CA THR A 318 -8.34 -5.62 6.99
C THR A 318 -9.01 -4.81 8.09
N LEU A 319 -9.51 -5.51 9.11
CA LEU A 319 -10.17 -4.93 10.26
C LEU A 319 -9.15 -4.56 11.34
N ASP A 320 -9.33 -3.39 11.94
CA ASP A 320 -8.67 -2.94 13.15
C ASP A 320 -9.75 -2.79 14.24
N GLY A 321 -9.86 -3.82 15.09
CA GLY A 321 -10.98 -3.95 16.02
C GLY A 321 -12.32 -4.12 15.30
N ASP A 322 -13.24 -3.18 15.51
CA ASP A 322 -14.59 -3.18 14.96
C ASP A 322 -14.73 -2.33 13.69
N ARG A 323 -13.62 -1.86 13.11
CA ARG A 323 -13.59 -0.96 11.94
C ARG A 323 -12.67 -1.45 10.84
N VAL A 324 -12.89 -0.97 9.63
CA VAL A 324 -11.98 -1.18 8.49
C VAL A 324 -10.72 -0.34 8.73
N GLY A 325 -9.60 -0.98 9.09
CA GLY A 325 -8.31 -0.30 9.28
C GLY A 325 -7.60 -0.03 7.95
N ALA A 326 -7.75 -0.93 6.98
CA ALA A 326 -7.24 -0.78 5.63
C ALA A 326 -8.09 -1.58 4.65
N TRP A 327 -8.07 -1.19 3.37
CA TRP A 327 -8.63 -2.02 2.31
C TRP A 327 -7.86 -1.85 1.00
N ARG A 328 -7.94 -2.86 0.15
CA ARG A 328 -7.23 -2.92 -1.13
C ARG A 328 -8.05 -3.63 -2.19
N LEU A 329 -7.85 -3.24 -3.43
CA LEU A 329 -8.34 -3.95 -4.61
C LEU A 329 -7.20 -4.80 -5.18
N THR A 330 -7.44 -6.07 -5.47
CA THR A 330 -6.43 -6.98 -6.03
C THR A 330 -7.03 -7.86 -7.10
N VAL A 331 -6.21 -8.31 -8.06
CA VAL A 331 -6.60 -9.38 -8.98
C VAL A 331 -6.81 -10.71 -8.24
N LEU A 332 -7.67 -11.56 -8.79
CA LEU A 332 -7.99 -12.89 -8.27
C LEU A 332 -6.91 -13.93 -8.60
N ASP A 333 -6.22 -13.75 -9.72
CA ASP A 333 -5.20 -14.69 -10.18
C ASP A 333 -4.03 -14.77 -9.17
N THR A 334 -3.88 -15.93 -8.54
CA THR A 334 -2.79 -16.21 -7.60
C THR A 334 -1.43 -16.21 -8.27
N ALA A 335 -1.36 -16.55 -9.56
CA ALA A 335 -0.14 -16.46 -10.34
C ALA A 335 0.28 -15.00 -10.57
N ALA A 336 -0.64 -14.04 -10.41
CA ALA A 336 -0.37 -12.61 -10.49
C ALA A 336 -0.26 -11.93 -9.10
N ALA A 337 -0.35 -12.69 -8.00
CA ALA A 337 -0.35 -12.12 -6.65
C ALA A 337 1.02 -11.51 -6.27
N CYS A 338 0.93 -10.38 -5.57
CA CYS A 338 1.92 -9.76 -4.70
C CYS A 338 1.30 -9.63 -3.30
#